data_AF-A0A382EH85-F1
#
_entry.id   AF-A0A382EH85-F1
#
_cell.length_a   1.000
_cell.length_b   1.000
_cell.length_c   1.000
_cell.angle_alpha   90.00
_cell.angle_beta   90.00
_cell.angle_gamma   90.00
#
_symmetry.space_group_name_H-M   'P 1'
#
loop_
_entity.id
_entity.type
_entity.pdbx_description
1 polymer ?
#
loop_
_entity_poly.entity_id
_entity_poly.type
_entity_poly.pdbx_seq_one_letter_code
_entity_poly.pdbx_strand_id
1 'polypeptide(L)'
;MEDMNWNYPTPIWFGLNRVKEIQKASDDLQINNPLIVTDPGIQKTDIIDKINLSLNNKASIYSDVQGNPTGQNVMNGVKQFNEGNHDGVIAVGGGSGMDTGKGIAFMSGQSRPLWDFEDIGDYWTRANSEKIKPIIAIPTTAGTGSETGRAA
;
A
#
# COMPACT_ATOMS: atom_id res chain seq x y z
N MET A 1 -32.22 7.66 -15.53
CA MET A 1 -30.96 7.67 -14.76
C MET A 1 -31.33 7.10 -13.41
N GLU A 2 -30.63 6.05 -12.98
CA GLU A 2 -30.84 5.49 -11.64
C GLU A 2 -30.13 6.36 -10.61
N ASP A 3 -30.74 6.50 -9.44
CA ASP A 3 -30.10 7.17 -8.31
C ASP A 3 -28.96 6.29 -7.78
N MET A 4 -27.75 6.85 -7.69
CA MET A 4 -26.57 6.14 -7.21
C MET A 4 -25.79 7.01 -6.22
N ASN A 5 -25.27 6.37 -5.17
CA ASN A 5 -24.33 6.96 -4.23
C ASN A 5 -22.89 6.64 -4.68
N TRP A 6 -22.00 7.64 -4.65
CA TRP A 6 -20.59 7.47 -4.94
C TRP A 6 -19.75 8.12 -3.84
N ASN A 7 -18.76 7.37 -3.33
CA ASN A 7 -17.79 7.86 -2.35
C ASN A 7 -16.37 7.44 -2.72
N TYR A 8 -15.41 8.31 -2.45
CA TYR A 8 -13.98 8.00 -2.35
C TYR A 8 -13.58 8.19 -0.89
N PRO A 9 -13.59 7.13 -0.07
CA PRO A 9 -13.42 7.27 1.37
C PRO A 9 -11.98 7.61 1.81
N THR A 10 -11.02 7.57 0.89
CA THR A 10 -9.60 7.82 1.16
C THR A 10 -9.32 9.32 1.37
N PRO A 11 -8.83 9.76 2.54
CA PRO A 11 -8.38 11.13 2.75
C PRO A 11 -7.18 11.47 1.86
N ILE A 12 -7.20 12.62 1.17
CA ILE A 12 -6.14 13.05 0.25
C ILE A 12 -5.36 14.22 0.82
N TRP A 13 -4.05 14.04 1.00
CA TRP A 13 -3.15 15.07 1.49
C TRP A 13 -2.29 15.60 0.34
N PHE A 14 -2.78 16.63 -0.33
CA PHE A 14 -2.13 17.20 -1.51
C PHE A 14 -1.34 18.48 -1.18
N GLY A 15 -0.17 18.64 -1.80
CA GLY A 15 0.67 19.83 -1.69
C GLY A 15 2.17 19.53 -1.74
N LEU A 16 2.95 20.57 -2.00
CA LEU A 16 4.41 20.47 -2.02
C LEU A 16 4.94 20.08 -0.62
N ASN A 17 5.89 19.15 -0.56
CA ASN A 17 6.58 18.70 0.66
C ASN A 17 5.70 18.07 1.76
N ARG A 18 4.43 17.74 1.49
CA ARG A 18 3.55 17.10 2.48
C ARG A 18 4.00 15.69 2.89
N VAL A 19 4.90 15.06 2.14
CA VAL A 19 5.57 13.80 2.56
C VAL A 19 6.27 13.93 3.92
N LYS A 20 6.63 15.14 4.35
CA LYS A 20 7.17 15.41 5.69
C LYS A 20 6.17 15.12 6.83
N GLU A 21 4.89 15.01 6.51
CA GLU A 21 3.82 14.69 7.46
C GLU A 21 3.60 13.18 7.60
N ILE A 22 4.46 12.33 7.01
CA ILE A 22 4.28 10.87 6.98
C ILE A 22 4.24 10.24 8.37
N GLN A 23 4.98 10.77 9.35
CA GLN A 23 4.86 10.31 10.74
C GLN A 23 3.46 10.56 11.28
N LYS A 24 2.91 11.77 11.08
CA LYS A 24 1.54 12.09 11.51
C LYS A 24 0.52 11.17 10.85
N ALA A 25 0.65 10.90 9.55
CA ALA A 25 -0.24 9.97 8.85
C ALA A 25 -0.12 8.53 9.39
N SER A 26 1.09 8.12 9.79
CA SER A 26 1.32 6.82 10.43
C SER A 26 0.68 6.76 11.81
N ASP A 27 0.82 7.81 12.63
CA ASP A 27 0.22 7.92 13.95
C ASP A 27 -1.33 7.91 13.88
N ASP A 28 -1.92 8.68 12.95
CA ASP A 28 -3.37 8.74 12.71
C ASP A 28 -3.95 7.35 12.35
N LEU A 29 -3.14 6.48 11.72
CA LEU A 29 -3.50 5.11 11.34
C LEU A 29 -2.96 4.03 12.31
N GLN A 30 -2.32 4.44 13.41
CA GLN A 30 -1.71 3.56 14.41
C GLN A 30 -0.63 2.60 13.84
N ILE A 31 0.12 3.06 12.83
CA ILE A 31 1.23 2.34 12.19
C ILE A 31 2.54 2.68 12.93
N ASN A 32 3.17 1.69 13.58
CA ASN A 32 4.40 1.87 14.34
C ASN A 32 5.62 1.25 13.65
N ASN A 33 5.42 0.20 12.86
CA ASN A 33 6.46 -0.54 12.14
C ASN A 33 6.06 -0.74 10.68
N PRO A 34 6.07 0.33 9.85
CA PRO A 34 5.65 0.25 8.46
C PRO A 34 6.63 -0.57 7.61
N LEU A 35 6.09 -1.26 6.60
CA LEU A 35 6.86 -1.74 5.44
C LEU A 35 6.71 -0.76 4.28
N ILE A 36 7.82 -0.18 3.81
CA ILE A 36 7.83 0.60 2.58
C ILE A 36 7.82 -0.37 1.39
N VAL A 37 6.86 -0.23 0.49
CA VAL A 37 6.72 -1.01 -0.75
C VAL A 37 6.98 -0.11 -1.94
N THR A 38 7.94 -0.46 -2.79
CA THR A 38 8.40 0.39 -3.90
C THR A 38 9.02 -0.45 -5.02
N ASP A 39 9.25 0.15 -6.20
CA ASP A 39 10.07 -0.48 -7.24
C ASP A 39 11.58 -0.19 -7.09
N PRO A 40 12.48 -0.97 -7.74
CA PRO A 40 13.92 -0.78 -7.66
C PRO A 40 14.42 0.54 -8.26
N GLY A 41 13.64 1.18 -9.13
CA GLY A 41 13.95 2.48 -9.71
C GLY A 41 13.78 3.58 -8.67
N ILE A 42 12.62 3.64 -8.02
CA ILE A 42 12.32 4.60 -6.95
C ILE A 42 13.24 4.38 -5.74
N GLN A 43 13.59 3.15 -5.39
CA GLN A 43 14.54 2.87 -4.30
C GLN A 43 15.90 3.55 -4.51
N LYS A 44 16.33 3.77 -5.76
CA LYS A 44 17.60 4.44 -6.10
C LYS A 44 17.51 5.96 -6.10
N THR A 45 16.33 6.52 -5.87
CA THR A 45 16.10 7.97 -5.75
C THR A 45 16.17 8.42 -4.30
N ASP A 46 16.15 9.74 -4.06
CA ASP A 46 16.12 10.31 -2.72
C ASP A 46 14.73 10.28 -2.05
N ILE A 47 13.70 9.75 -2.72
CA ILE A 47 12.32 9.72 -2.22
C ILE A 47 12.21 8.88 -0.95
N ILE A 48 12.79 7.68 -0.97
CA ILE A 48 12.74 6.76 0.18
C ILE A 48 13.52 7.34 1.37
N ASP A 49 14.62 8.03 1.10
CA ASP A 49 15.41 8.70 2.13
C ASP A 49 14.63 9.87 2.75
N LYS A 50 13.94 10.68 1.95
CA LYS A 50 13.06 11.76 2.44
C LYS A 50 11.93 11.24 3.35
N ILE A 51 11.35 10.09 2.99
CA ILE A 51 10.34 9.43 3.82
C ILE A 51 10.95 8.99 5.13
N ASN A 52 12.07 8.25 5.10
CA ASN A 52 12.76 7.78 6.31
C ASN A 52 13.23 8.91 7.22
N LEU A 53 13.69 10.04 6.66
CA LEU A 53 14.05 11.25 7.43
C LEU A 53 12.86 11.91 8.11
N SER A 54 11.64 11.65 7.63
CA SER A 54 10.40 12.22 8.15
C SER A 54 9.65 11.23 9.07
N LEU A 55 10.17 10.02 9.24
CA LEU A 55 9.69 9.02 10.20
C LEU A 55 10.56 9.05 11.46
N ASN A 56 9.97 8.69 12.60
CA ASN A 56 10.69 8.56 13.87
C ASN A 56 11.72 7.42 13.83
N ASN A 57 11.41 6.35 13.09
CA ASN A 57 12.29 5.20 12.90
C ASN A 57 12.38 4.87 11.40
N LYS A 58 13.56 4.43 10.96
CA LYS A 58 13.75 3.97 9.59
C LYS A 58 12.89 2.73 9.34
N ALA A 59 12.10 2.76 8.27
CA ALA A 59 11.25 1.64 7.89
C ALA A 59 12.02 0.58 7.10
N SER A 60 11.57 -0.67 7.20
CA SER A 60 12.01 -1.73 6.29
C SER A 60 11.49 -1.47 4.88
N ILE A 61 12.20 -1.97 3.87
CA ILE A 61 11.87 -1.75 2.46
C ILE A 61 11.71 -3.10 1.76
N TYR A 62 10.59 -3.27 1.06
CA TYR A 62 10.38 -4.28 0.03
C TYR A 62 10.40 -3.59 -1.34
N SER A 63 11.44 -3.85 -2.14
CA SER A 63 11.66 -3.14 -3.41
C SER A 63 11.53 -4.01 -4.66
N ASP A 64 11.17 -5.28 -4.52
CA ASP A 64 11.05 -6.25 -5.63
C ASP A 64 9.69 -6.14 -6.35
N VAL A 65 9.24 -4.91 -6.58
CA VAL A 65 8.03 -4.59 -7.34
C VAL A 65 8.38 -4.43 -8.82
N GLN A 66 7.63 -5.13 -9.67
CA GLN A 66 7.80 -5.09 -11.13
C GLN A 66 6.70 -4.25 -11.77
N GLY A 67 6.96 -3.66 -12.94
CA GLY A 67 6.01 -2.77 -13.64
C GLY A 67 4.63 -3.38 -13.88
N ASN A 68 4.55 -4.70 -14.08
CA ASN A 68 3.32 -5.50 -14.02
C ASN A 68 3.49 -6.52 -12.89
N PRO A 69 3.06 -6.20 -11.67
CA PRO A 69 3.33 -7.05 -10.52
C PRO A 69 2.58 -8.37 -10.64
N THR A 70 3.21 -9.45 -10.19
CA THR A 70 2.62 -10.79 -10.17
C THR A 70 2.10 -11.13 -8.77
N GLY A 71 1.22 -12.14 -8.68
CA GLY A 71 0.82 -12.67 -7.38
C GLY A 71 2.02 -13.14 -6.54
N GLN A 72 3.11 -13.61 -7.17
CA GLN A 72 4.33 -13.97 -6.45
C GLN A 72 5.05 -12.76 -5.87
N ASN A 73 5.06 -11.61 -6.55
CA ASN A 73 5.60 -10.36 -5.99
C ASN A 73 4.83 -9.97 -4.72
N VAL A 74 3.49 -10.02 -4.77
CA VAL A 74 2.64 -9.77 -3.59
C VAL A 74 2.98 -10.75 -2.47
N MET A 75 3.00 -12.06 -2.74
CA MET A 75 3.26 -13.06 -1.70
C MET A 75 4.67 -13.00 -1.12
N ASN A 76 5.68 -12.61 -1.89
CA ASN A 76 7.03 -12.35 -1.37
C ASN A 76 7.03 -11.16 -0.40
N GLY A 77 6.33 -10.09 -0.77
CA GLY A 77 6.13 -8.94 0.12
C GLY A 77 5.34 -9.29 1.38
N VAL A 78 4.30 -10.14 1.29
CA VAL A 78 3.54 -10.65 2.45
C VAL A 78 4.44 -11.43 3.40
N LYS A 79 5.32 -12.28 2.87
CA LYS A 79 6.28 -13.02 3.68
C LYS A 79 7.17 -12.06 4.48
N GLN A 80 7.78 -11.08 3.80
CA GLN A 80 8.60 -10.07 4.47
C GLN A 80 7.80 -9.23 5.48
N PHE A 81 6.57 -8.86 5.13
CA PHE A 81 5.65 -8.13 6.01
C PHE A 81 5.43 -8.88 7.34
N ASN A 82 5.12 -10.18 7.26
CA ASN A 82 4.83 -11.01 8.42
C ASN A 82 6.10 -11.35 9.22
N GLU A 83 7.21 -11.70 8.56
CA GLU A 83 8.49 -11.98 9.23
C GLU A 83 9.06 -10.75 9.97
N GLY A 84 8.87 -9.56 9.40
CA GLY A 84 9.26 -8.29 10.00
C GLY A 84 8.31 -7.75 11.06
N ASN A 85 7.21 -8.46 11.35
CA ASN A 85 6.13 -8.01 12.26
C ASN A 85 5.64 -6.59 11.94
N HIS A 86 5.43 -6.32 10.64
CA HIS A 86 4.96 -5.02 10.19
C HIS A 86 3.47 -4.84 10.51
N ASP A 87 3.06 -3.59 10.76
CA ASP A 87 1.69 -3.25 11.15
C ASP A 87 0.97 -2.30 10.17
N GLY A 88 1.66 -1.83 9.14
CA GLY A 88 1.10 -1.06 8.04
C GLY A 88 2.01 -0.99 6.82
N VAL A 89 1.47 -0.54 5.69
CA VAL A 89 2.22 -0.39 4.44
C VAL A 89 2.33 1.09 4.06
N ILE A 90 3.51 1.51 3.64
CA ILE A 90 3.73 2.78 2.93
C ILE A 90 4.07 2.43 1.48
N ALA A 91 3.11 2.56 0.57
CA ALA A 91 3.29 2.23 -0.84
C ALA A 91 3.74 3.47 -1.62
N VAL A 92 4.91 3.40 -2.25
CA VAL A 92 5.57 4.52 -2.92
C VAL A 92 5.82 4.16 -4.37
N GLY A 93 5.36 4.99 -5.31
CA GLY A 93 5.59 4.76 -6.73
C GLY A 93 4.39 5.11 -7.61
N GLY A 94 4.35 4.50 -8.80
CA GLY A 94 3.16 4.50 -9.65
C GLY A 94 2.15 3.41 -9.26
N GLY A 95 1.21 3.10 -10.16
CA GLY A 95 0.17 2.09 -9.95
C GLY A 95 0.69 0.75 -9.44
N SER A 96 1.71 0.19 -10.09
CA SER A 96 2.32 -1.10 -9.70
C SER A 96 2.82 -1.15 -8.24
N GLY A 97 3.49 -0.10 -7.76
CA GLY A 97 3.93 0.01 -6.36
C GLY A 97 2.76 0.05 -5.38
N MET A 98 1.73 0.82 -5.74
CA MET A 98 0.52 0.96 -4.93
C MET A 98 -0.33 -0.32 -4.90
N ASP A 99 -0.53 -0.96 -6.04
CA ASP A 99 -1.29 -2.21 -6.19
C ASP A 99 -0.59 -3.34 -5.44
N THR A 100 0.74 -3.46 -5.56
CA THR A 100 1.51 -4.43 -4.77
C THR A 100 1.40 -4.14 -3.27
N GLY A 101 1.52 -2.87 -2.87
CA GLY A 101 1.38 -2.46 -1.47
C GLY A 101 0.01 -2.79 -0.88
N LYS A 102 -1.06 -2.56 -1.64
CA LYS A 102 -2.43 -2.96 -1.27
C LYS A 102 -2.57 -4.46 -1.16
N GLY A 103 -2.06 -5.20 -2.13
CA GLY A 103 -2.06 -6.66 -2.11
C GLY A 103 -1.37 -7.20 -0.86
N ILE A 104 -0.21 -6.65 -0.48
CA ILE A 104 0.52 -7.06 0.73
C ILE A 104 -0.29 -6.76 1.99
N ALA A 105 -0.79 -5.53 2.14
CA ALA A 105 -1.57 -5.13 3.30
C ALA A 105 -2.86 -5.96 3.44
N PHE A 106 -3.53 -6.24 2.33
CA PHE A 106 -4.71 -7.09 2.25
C PHE A 106 -4.39 -8.53 2.65
N MET A 107 -3.42 -9.15 1.98
CA MET A 107 -3.09 -10.58 2.11
C MET A 107 -2.36 -10.92 3.41
N SER A 108 -1.73 -9.97 4.08
CA SER A 108 -0.94 -10.20 5.31
C SER A 108 -1.70 -10.97 6.40
N GLY A 109 -3.02 -10.79 6.49
CA GLY A 109 -3.88 -11.45 7.46
C GLY A 109 -4.94 -12.38 6.88
N GLN A 110 -4.91 -12.68 5.57
CA GLN A 110 -5.86 -13.61 4.95
C GLN A 110 -5.40 -15.06 5.09
N SER A 111 -6.36 -15.98 5.15
CA SER A 111 -6.09 -17.43 5.23
C SER A 111 -6.31 -18.16 3.90
N ARG A 112 -6.79 -17.47 2.87
CA ARG A 112 -7.07 -18.03 1.54
C ARG A 112 -6.00 -17.60 0.54
N PRO A 113 -5.83 -18.30 -0.59
CA PRO A 113 -4.97 -17.86 -1.68
C PRO A 113 -5.37 -16.48 -2.22
N LEU A 114 -4.41 -15.71 -2.73
CA LEU A 114 -4.66 -14.38 -3.31
C LEU A 114 -5.78 -14.41 -4.38
N TRP A 115 -5.74 -15.43 -5.24
CA TRP A 115 -6.69 -15.56 -6.35
C TRP A 115 -8.11 -15.99 -5.92
N ASP A 116 -8.34 -16.33 -4.64
CA ASP A 116 -9.70 -16.53 -4.11
C ASP A 116 -10.46 -15.19 -3.97
N PHE A 117 -9.75 -14.06 -4.10
CA PHE A 117 -10.25 -12.69 -3.90
C PHE A 117 -10.29 -11.86 -5.18
N GLU A 118 -10.14 -12.47 -6.34
CA GLU A 118 -10.34 -11.78 -7.63
C GLU A 118 -11.73 -11.11 -7.69
N ASP A 119 -11.85 -10.07 -8.51
CA ASP A 119 -13.09 -9.31 -8.72
C ASP A 119 -14.13 -10.12 -9.54
N ILE A 120 -14.61 -11.21 -8.94
CA ILE A 120 -15.58 -12.14 -9.51
C ILE A 120 -16.76 -12.19 -8.55
N GLY A 121 -17.90 -11.64 -8.97
CA GLY A 121 -19.15 -11.72 -8.21
C GLY A 121 -19.01 -11.18 -6.78
N ASP A 122 -19.19 -12.06 -5.80
CA ASP A 122 -19.15 -11.76 -4.36
C ASP A 122 -17.85 -12.18 -3.67
N TYR A 123 -16.79 -12.48 -4.42
CA TYR A 123 -15.54 -13.02 -3.86
C TYR A 123 -14.90 -12.08 -2.82
N TRP A 124 -15.16 -10.78 -2.92
CA TRP A 124 -14.76 -9.79 -1.92
C TRP A 124 -15.30 -10.10 -0.50
N THR A 125 -16.45 -10.79 -0.38
CA THR A 125 -17.03 -11.21 0.91
C THR A 125 -16.23 -12.29 1.63
N ARG A 126 -15.30 -12.96 0.92
CA ARG A 126 -14.43 -14.00 1.47
C ARG A 126 -13.31 -13.41 2.32
N ALA A 127 -13.03 -12.12 2.16
CA ALA A 127 -11.96 -11.44 2.85
C ALA A 127 -12.32 -11.22 4.32
N ASN A 128 -11.35 -11.45 5.20
CA ASN A 128 -11.47 -10.96 6.57
C ASN A 128 -11.06 -9.49 6.57
N SER A 129 -12.07 -8.60 6.55
CA SER A 129 -11.86 -7.15 6.49
C SER A 129 -11.18 -6.58 7.74
N GLU A 130 -11.41 -7.18 8.91
CA GLU A 130 -10.78 -6.78 10.18
C GLU A 130 -9.26 -7.04 10.21
N LYS A 131 -8.77 -7.86 9.28
CA LYS A 131 -7.36 -8.24 9.18
C LYS A 131 -6.58 -7.44 8.15
N ILE A 132 -7.24 -6.61 7.34
CA ILE A 132 -6.59 -5.75 6.35
C ILE A 132 -5.78 -4.68 7.08
N LYS A 133 -4.49 -4.57 6.74
CA LYS A 133 -3.59 -3.58 7.35
C LYS A 133 -3.80 -2.20 6.73
N PRO A 134 -3.61 -1.12 7.50
CA PRO A 134 -3.70 0.24 6.97
C PRO A 134 -2.59 0.52 5.95
N ILE A 135 -2.89 1.38 4.99
CA ILE A 135 -2.02 1.72 3.87
C ILE A 135 -1.93 3.23 3.74
N ILE A 136 -0.71 3.74 3.54
CA ILE A 136 -0.46 5.10 3.09
C ILE A 136 0.11 5.01 1.67
N ALA A 137 -0.55 5.67 0.71
CA ALA A 137 -0.10 5.74 -0.68
C ALA A 137 0.62 7.07 -0.96
N ILE A 138 1.82 7.00 -1.53
CA ILE A 138 2.63 8.14 -1.96
C ILE A 138 2.87 8.03 -3.47
N PRO A 139 1.98 8.59 -4.29
CA PRO A 139 2.10 8.51 -5.74
C PRO A 139 3.29 9.34 -6.24
N THR A 140 4.08 8.78 -7.16
CA THR A 140 5.21 9.46 -7.82
C THR A 140 4.94 9.81 -9.28
N THR A 141 3.77 9.40 -9.81
CA THR A 141 3.32 9.72 -11.17
C THR A 141 1.94 10.37 -11.13
N ALA A 142 1.68 11.30 -12.05
CA ALA A 142 0.35 11.87 -12.27
C ALA A 142 -0.37 11.01 -13.32
N GLY A 143 -0.99 9.91 -12.87
CA GLY A 143 -1.48 8.86 -13.78
C GLY A 143 -2.63 8.04 -13.20
N THR A 144 -2.36 6.78 -12.85
CA THR A 144 -3.35 5.69 -12.68
C THR A 144 -4.50 5.94 -11.70
N GLY A 145 -4.32 6.83 -10.71
CA GLY A 145 -5.33 7.07 -9.66
C GLY A 145 -5.49 5.92 -8.65
N SER A 146 -4.59 4.94 -8.65
CA SER A 146 -4.63 3.79 -7.73
C SER A 146 -4.62 4.24 -6.26
N GLU A 147 -4.00 5.38 -5.93
CA GLU A 147 -4.04 5.99 -4.59
C GLU A 147 -5.46 6.30 -4.08
N THR A 148 -6.45 6.39 -4.97
CA THR A 148 -7.87 6.66 -4.63
C THR A 148 -8.78 5.44 -4.78
N GLY A 149 -8.30 4.37 -5.41
CA GLY A 149 -9.09 3.22 -5.80
C GLY A 149 -9.03 2.06 -4.80
N ARG A 150 -10.10 1.25 -4.78
CA ARG A 150 -10.18 -0.01 -3.99
C ARG A 150 -9.61 -1.24 -4.71
N ALA A 151 -9.32 -1.12 -6.01
CA ALA A 151 -8.72 -2.17 -6.81
C ALA A 151 -7.20 -2.22 -6.63
N ALA A 152 -6.65 -3.41 -6.79
CA ALA A 152 -5.22 -3.73 -6.76
C ALA A 152 -4.97 -4.93 -7.69
#